data_AF-A0A9D6J7V4-F1
#
_entry.id   AF-A0A9D6J7V4-F1
#
_cell.length_a   1.000
_cell.length_b   1.000
_cell.length_c   1.000
_cell.angle_alpha   90.00
_cell.angle_beta   90.00
_cell.angle_gamma   90.00
#
_symmetry.space_group_name_H-M   'P 1'
#
loop_
_entity.id
_entity.type
_entity.pdbx_description
1 polymer ?
#
loop_
_entity_poly.entity_id
_entity_poly.type
_entity_poly.pdbx_seq_one_letter_code
_entity_poly.pdbx_strand_id
1 'polypeptide(L)'
;MKHYTHDRSGLALFFILSVIFLISLGVYGMIYFMRGEAHLSENYVDSTCSLLLAEAGIEETIFMLKKQMNDPKNPLYNLVTKKEEGNVDIDLSLLDGKDPAIPPRIKNGKVKARVTWKNDPIAAKALTDLGLPPNAAREGIITIDSKGTYFNSKKQVQIKKKLKAVLVASPFPSNSIGMIAPEHGLYLNTSHQDSFKIKPFDFWDPWGFTIKGGKVFMRDGARIDLPKWLMLTDLRRELEHPWLDQGIGWTGWNGGGNLANTDSIEFANNPVERSYYKWQGILHWPWWQKVNNELYNSATKKVENYDSKKINLYPADIYRKLANRLVDPEQNPNHGKYFSTVNFREAFGRNEVTYQKVVPLYGWGDWRKVPVKYSRIFGNPDRADDTSHAVELNGLTFIKGDVFLEGWVKGKGLLDVQGNVYVGGDVLTLPDDSGQKSAVGLIVLRDQSFDHSVENPTTGRIIYKPHHDSDWSKLGVTHPFRDLTPHLEGCFYAQGGMELDTDSSMKKLINMEIVGNLVTDYFDRRRMPNDVNIKYFNWQEILSQSSYDYSIDKEPKYSDKYEVSILKDFLSWREVDATL
;
A
#
# COMPACT_ATOMS: atom_id res chain seq x y z
N MET A 1 -100.81 62.74 42.72
CA MET A 1 -99.87 61.73 42.19
C MET A 1 -98.49 62.36 42.12
N LYS A 2 -97.53 61.93 42.95
CA LYS A 2 -96.14 62.41 42.89
C LYS A 2 -95.37 61.56 41.87
N HIS A 3 -94.95 62.16 40.77
CA HIS A 3 -94.01 61.56 39.82
C HIS A 3 -92.62 61.51 40.46
N TYR A 4 -92.16 60.31 40.80
CA TYR A 4 -90.75 60.05 41.09
C TYR A 4 -90.03 59.87 39.76
N THR A 5 -89.30 60.89 39.32
CA THR A 5 -88.23 60.74 38.34
C THR A 5 -87.13 59.91 38.99
N HIS A 6 -87.11 58.61 38.69
CA HIS A 6 -86.03 57.72 39.11
C HIS A 6 -84.71 58.19 38.49
N ASP A 7 -83.76 58.53 39.34
CA ASP A 7 -82.36 58.77 39.00
C ASP A 7 -81.77 57.51 38.34
N ARG A 8 -81.83 57.43 37.01
CA ARG A 8 -81.21 56.35 36.20
C ARG A 8 -79.69 56.51 36.07
N SER A 9 -79.14 57.57 36.64
CA SER A 9 -77.72 57.93 36.64
C SER A 9 -76.85 56.87 37.34
N GLY A 10 -77.30 56.33 38.48
CA GLY A 10 -76.53 55.32 39.24
C GLY A 10 -76.43 53.95 38.56
N LEU A 11 -77.48 53.54 37.83
CA LEU A 11 -77.53 52.22 37.16
C LEU A 11 -76.73 52.23 35.85
N ALA A 12 -76.75 53.35 35.11
CA ALA A 12 -75.89 53.56 33.95
C ALA A 12 -74.41 53.64 34.36
N LEU A 13 -74.09 54.33 35.48
CA LEU A 13 -72.73 54.41 36.01
C LEU A 13 -72.21 53.03 36.43
N PHE A 14 -73.04 52.22 37.10
CA PHE A 14 -72.67 50.84 37.47
C PHE A 14 -72.39 49.97 36.24
N PHE A 15 -73.20 50.10 35.18
CA PHE A 15 -73.00 49.35 33.94
C PHE A 15 -71.70 49.77 33.24
N ILE A 16 -71.43 51.09 33.15
CA ILE A 16 -70.18 51.62 32.59
C ILE A 16 -68.97 51.15 33.40
N LEU A 17 -69.02 51.21 34.74
CA LEU A 17 -67.94 50.74 35.61
C LEU A 17 -67.72 49.22 35.49
N SER A 18 -68.79 48.44 35.36
CA SER A 18 -68.72 46.99 35.17
C SER A 18 -68.09 46.63 33.81
N VAL A 19 -68.44 47.38 32.75
CA VAL A 19 -67.84 47.21 31.42
C VAL A 19 -66.36 47.63 31.43
N ILE A 20 -66.00 48.74 32.07
CA ILE A 20 -64.60 49.17 32.24
C ILE A 20 -63.82 48.12 33.01
N PHE A 21 -64.38 47.54 34.07
CA PHE A 21 -63.76 46.48 34.85
C PHE A 21 -63.52 45.22 34.00
N LEU A 22 -64.53 44.77 33.23
CA LEU A 22 -64.41 43.63 32.31
C LEU A 22 -63.35 43.86 31.23
N ILE A 23 -63.33 45.05 30.62
CA ILE A 23 -62.32 45.42 29.62
C ILE A 23 -60.93 45.45 30.26
N SER A 24 -60.80 46.03 31.46
CA SER A 24 -59.53 46.09 32.20
C SER A 24 -59.00 44.69 32.54
N LEU A 25 -59.89 43.76 32.90
CA LEU A 25 -59.56 42.37 33.20
C LEU A 25 -59.12 41.61 31.93
N GLY A 26 -59.78 41.87 30.80
CA GLY A 26 -59.38 41.35 29.49
C GLY A 26 -58.03 41.87 29.01
N VAL A 27 -57.80 43.18 29.11
CA VAL A 27 -56.51 43.82 28.75
C VAL A 27 -55.38 43.33 29.67
N TYR A 28 -55.63 43.21 30.97
CA TYR A 28 -54.65 42.64 31.91
C TYR A 28 -54.31 41.19 31.56
N GLY A 29 -55.32 40.37 31.25
CA GLY A 29 -55.13 38.99 30.78
C GLY A 29 -54.27 38.93 29.52
N MET A 30 -54.57 39.74 28.51
CA MET A 30 -53.77 39.81 27.28
C MET A 30 -52.32 40.23 27.55
N ILE A 31 -52.08 41.26 28.36
CA ILE A 31 -50.72 41.70 28.72
C ILE A 31 -49.98 40.59 29.46
N TYR A 32 -50.65 39.85 30.36
CA TYR A 32 -50.06 38.74 31.08
C TYR A 32 -49.66 37.59 30.13
N PHE A 33 -50.54 37.21 29.19
CA PHE A 33 -50.22 36.20 28.18
C PHE A 33 -49.09 36.64 27.24
N MET A 34 -49.12 37.88 26.74
CA MET A 34 -48.07 38.43 25.88
C MET A 34 -46.71 38.48 26.60
N ARG A 35 -46.68 38.82 27.89
CA ARG A 35 -45.45 38.75 28.71
C ARG A 35 -44.97 37.30 28.88
N GLY A 36 -45.89 36.35 29.04
CA GLY A 36 -45.57 34.92 29.10
C GLY A 36 -44.95 34.40 27.80
N GLU A 37 -45.53 34.73 26.65
CA GLU A 37 -45.03 34.33 25.32
C GLU A 37 -43.70 35.00 24.98
N ALA A 38 -43.53 36.28 25.32
CA ALA A 38 -42.25 36.98 25.17
C ALA A 38 -41.16 36.29 26.00
N HIS A 39 -41.46 35.94 27.25
CA HIS A 39 -40.50 35.25 28.12
C HIS A 39 -40.18 33.82 27.62
N LEU A 40 -41.15 33.10 27.05
CA LEU A 40 -40.91 31.79 26.43
C LEU A 40 -40.05 31.91 25.16
N SER A 41 -40.29 32.94 24.35
CA SER A 41 -39.52 33.20 23.13
C SER A 41 -38.08 33.62 23.43
N GLU A 42 -37.87 34.49 24.43
CA GLU A 42 -36.53 34.84 24.93
C GLU A 42 -35.79 33.61 25.46
N ASN A 43 -36.45 32.78 26.28
CA ASN A 43 -35.87 31.53 26.77
C ASN A 43 -35.51 30.56 25.63
N TYR A 44 -36.30 30.51 24.56
CA TYR A 44 -36.02 29.67 23.39
C TYR A 44 -34.79 30.15 22.63
N VAL A 45 -34.68 31.45 22.38
CA VAL A 45 -33.50 32.06 21.73
C VAL A 45 -32.25 31.83 22.59
N ASP A 46 -32.33 32.06 23.89
CA ASP A 46 -31.21 31.88 24.81
C ASP A 46 -30.77 30.40 24.92
N SER A 47 -31.73 29.47 24.91
CA SER A 47 -31.46 28.04 24.91
C SER A 47 -30.79 27.59 23.60
N THR A 48 -31.24 28.13 22.46
CA THR A 48 -30.66 27.85 21.14
C THR A 48 -29.23 28.39 21.04
N CYS A 49 -28.99 29.61 21.51
CA CYS A 49 -27.63 30.17 21.61
C CYS A 49 -26.72 29.35 22.53
N SER A 50 -27.24 28.90 23.68
CA SER A 50 -26.49 28.04 24.61
C SER A 50 -26.15 26.68 24.01
N LEU A 51 -27.06 26.09 23.23
CA LEU A 51 -26.81 24.85 22.49
C LEU A 51 -25.71 25.03 21.45
N LEU A 52 -25.78 26.07 20.62
CA LEU A 52 -24.76 26.37 19.61
C LEU A 52 -23.38 26.59 20.23
N LEU A 53 -23.31 27.22 21.42
CA LEU A 53 -22.06 27.37 22.16
C LEU A 53 -21.51 26.04 22.67
N ALA A 54 -22.36 25.15 23.18
CA ALA A 54 -21.95 23.82 23.64
C ALA A 54 -21.48 22.93 22.46
N GLU A 55 -22.13 23.01 21.29
CA GLU A 55 -21.68 22.31 20.08
C GLU A 55 -20.34 22.86 19.58
N ALA A 56 -20.19 24.19 19.57
CA ALA A 56 -18.93 24.84 19.22
C ALA A 56 -17.79 24.41 20.15
N GLY A 57 -18.06 24.31 21.46
CA GLY A 57 -17.07 23.84 22.43
C GLY A 57 -16.63 22.39 22.20
N ILE A 58 -17.53 21.52 21.73
CA ILE A 58 -17.16 20.15 21.32
C ILE A 58 -16.26 20.17 20.10
N GLU A 59 -16.64 20.88 19.04
CA GLU A 59 -15.87 20.87 17.79
C GLU A 59 -14.48 21.52 17.98
N GLU A 60 -14.38 22.60 18.77
CA GLU A 60 -13.08 23.19 19.14
C GLU A 60 -12.24 22.24 19.99
N THR A 61 -12.86 21.52 20.94
CA THR A 61 -12.14 20.50 21.71
C THR A 61 -11.63 19.37 20.81
N ILE A 62 -12.40 18.94 19.82
CA ILE A 62 -11.95 17.95 18.82
C ILE A 62 -10.80 18.50 17.98
N PHE A 63 -10.88 19.77 17.57
CA PHE A 63 -9.81 20.44 16.84
C PHE A 63 -8.52 20.51 17.67
N MET A 64 -8.60 20.91 18.94
CA MET A 64 -7.47 20.94 19.86
C MET A 64 -6.89 19.55 20.11
N LEU A 65 -7.74 18.53 20.30
CA LEU A 65 -7.30 17.13 20.39
C LEU A 65 -6.48 16.76 19.13
N LYS A 66 -6.99 17.02 17.92
CA LYS A 66 -6.24 16.72 16.70
C LYS A 66 -4.92 17.49 16.57
N LYS A 67 -4.90 18.76 16.98
CA LYS A 67 -3.71 19.64 16.85
C LYS A 67 -2.64 19.37 17.90
N GLN A 68 -3.03 19.00 19.12
CA GLN A 68 -2.14 19.00 20.29
C GLN A 68 -1.85 17.60 20.87
N MET A 69 -2.48 16.53 20.36
CA MET A 69 -2.22 15.16 20.78
C MET A 69 -0.82 14.62 20.40
N ASN A 70 0.00 15.42 19.71
CA ASN A 70 1.39 15.11 19.38
C ASN A 70 2.42 15.88 20.22
N ASP A 71 1.99 16.66 21.22
CA ASP A 71 2.87 17.41 22.11
C ASP A 71 2.98 16.73 23.49
N PRO A 72 4.13 16.13 23.85
CA PRO A 72 4.34 15.48 25.13
C PRO A 72 4.14 16.38 26.36
N LYS A 73 4.24 17.71 26.18
CA LYS A 73 4.03 18.69 27.23
C LYS A 73 2.54 19.01 27.45
N ASN A 74 1.66 18.57 26.55
CA ASN A 74 0.24 18.85 26.66
C ASN A 74 -0.43 17.99 27.77
N PRO A 75 -1.30 18.59 28.62
CA PRO A 75 -2.06 17.84 29.62
C PRO A 75 -2.93 16.71 29.03
N LEU A 76 -3.51 16.90 27.83
CA LEU A 76 -4.30 15.89 27.12
C LEU A 76 -3.47 14.68 26.74
N TYR A 77 -2.26 14.92 26.23
CA TYR A 77 -1.33 13.86 25.88
C TYR A 77 -1.00 13.00 27.10
N ASN A 78 -0.65 13.63 28.23
CA ASN A 78 -0.34 12.91 29.47
C ASN A 78 -1.55 12.17 30.06
N LEU A 79 -2.75 12.74 29.93
CA LEU A 79 -3.99 12.10 30.40
C LEU A 79 -4.21 10.75 29.71
N VAL A 80 -4.02 10.72 28.39
CA VAL A 80 -4.35 9.54 27.57
C VAL A 80 -3.20 8.52 27.56
N THR A 81 -1.94 8.98 27.55
CA THR A 81 -0.77 8.08 27.47
C THR A 81 -0.33 7.50 28.81
N LYS A 82 -0.49 8.23 29.93
CA LYS A 82 0.07 7.83 31.24
C LYS A 82 -0.95 7.43 32.30
N LYS A 83 -2.24 7.75 32.10
CA LYS A 83 -3.30 7.43 33.10
C LYS A 83 -4.27 6.39 32.57
N GLU A 84 -4.82 5.59 33.47
CA GLU A 84 -5.92 4.66 33.17
C GLU A 84 -7.26 5.40 33.06
N GLU A 85 -7.43 6.45 33.87
CA GLU A 85 -8.58 7.32 33.84
C GLU A 85 -8.23 8.73 34.33
N GLY A 86 -9.04 9.72 33.95
CA GLY A 86 -8.93 11.08 34.48
C GLY A 86 -9.65 12.12 33.63
N ASN A 87 -9.48 13.39 33.98
CA ASN A 87 -10.06 14.50 33.24
C ASN A 87 -9.10 15.70 33.11
N VAL A 88 -9.33 16.52 32.08
CA VAL A 88 -8.63 17.77 31.81
C VAL A 88 -9.64 18.79 31.30
N ASP A 89 -9.62 20.01 31.85
CA ASP A 89 -10.39 21.15 31.35
C ASP A 89 -9.65 21.78 30.15
N ILE A 90 -10.41 22.15 29.11
CA ILE A 90 -9.88 22.64 27.83
C ILE A 90 -9.96 24.16 27.80
N ASP A 91 -8.85 24.80 27.38
CA ASP A 91 -8.85 26.23 27.15
C ASP A 91 -9.58 26.55 25.85
N LEU A 92 -10.78 27.11 25.97
CA LEU A 92 -11.62 27.57 24.86
C LEU A 92 -11.56 29.09 24.67
N SER A 93 -10.45 29.73 25.08
CA SER A 93 -10.22 31.18 24.98
C SER A 93 -10.48 31.78 23.59
N LEU A 94 -10.27 30.98 22.53
CA LEU A 94 -10.59 31.32 21.14
C LEU A 94 -12.10 31.54 20.90
N LEU A 95 -12.96 30.73 21.51
CA LEU A 95 -14.42 30.84 21.38
C LEU A 95 -15.00 31.93 22.29
N ASP A 96 -14.35 32.21 23.42
CA ASP A 96 -14.73 33.25 24.38
C ASP A 96 -14.34 34.68 23.91
N GLY A 97 -13.66 34.82 22.76
CA GLY A 97 -13.25 36.13 22.22
C GLY A 97 -12.16 36.82 23.03
N LYS A 98 -11.32 36.06 23.76
CA LYS A 98 -10.16 36.59 24.50
C LYS A 98 -8.95 36.84 23.60
N ASP A 99 -8.96 36.29 22.38
CA ASP A 99 -8.00 36.62 21.34
C ASP A 99 -8.48 37.88 20.60
N PRO A 100 -7.72 38.99 20.61
CA PRO A 100 -8.11 40.22 19.92
C PRO A 100 -8.23 40.06 18.39
N ALA A 101 -7.68 38.99 17.80
CA ALA A 101 -7.76 38.71 16.37
C ALA A 101 -9.01 37.93 15.95
N ILE A 102 -9.78 37.34 16.89
CA ILE A 102 -10.92 36.46 16.58
C ILE A 102 -12.16 36.92 17.36
N PRO A 103 -13.21 37.44 16.68
CA PRO A 103 -14.43 37.87 17.35
C PRO A 103 -15.16 36.67 17.98
N PRO A 104 -15.80 36.84 19.15
CA PRO A 104 -16.54 35.76 19.80
C PRO A 104 -17.71 35.29 18.93
N ARG A 105 -17.91 33.97 18.85
CA ARG A 105 -18.95 33.36 18.00
C ARG A 105 -20.36 33.79 18.39
N ILE A 106 -20.61 34.01 19.69
CA ILE A 106 -21.80 34.68 20.21
C ILE A 106 -21.39 35.69 21.29
N LYS A 107 -21.72 36.97 21.09
CA LYS A 107 -21.37 38.08 22.00
C LYS A 107 -21.98 37.86 23.40
N ASN A 108 -21.16 37.87 24.46
CA ASN A 108 -21.51 37.57 25.86
C ASN A 108 -21.82 36.10 26.20
N GLY A 109 -21.60 35.17 25.27
CA GLY A 109 -21.64 33.73 25.56
C GLY A 109 -20.43 33.26 26.36
N LYS A 110 -20.60 32.23 27.18
CA LYS A 110 -19.52 31.53 27.88
C LYS A 110 -19.57 30.05 27.51
N VAL A 111 -18.42 29.47 27.19
CA VAL A 111 -18.30 28.02 26.94
C VAL A 111 -17.24 27.39 27.84
N LYS A 112 -17.51 26.19 28.35
CA LYS A 112 -16.53 25.37 29.07
C LYS A 112 -16.55 23.98 28.47
N ALA A 113 -15.39 23.34 28.31
CA ALA A 113 -15.31 21.94 27.95
C ALA A 113 -14.34 21.18 28.86
N ARG A 114 -14.71 19.94 29.16
CA ARG A 114 -13.90 18.98 29.92
C ARG A 114 -13.76 17.72 29.10
N VAL A 115 -12.54 17.22 28.99
CA VAL A 115 -12.24 15.92 28.41
C VAL A 115 -12.03 14.91 29.52
N THR A 116 -12.69 13.76 29.43
CA THR A 116 -12.52 12.63 30.34
C THR A 116 -11.99 11.44 29.55
N TRP A 117 -11.02 10.71 30.09
CA TRP A 117 -10.43 9.50 29.51
C TRP A 117 -10.73 8.30 30.40
N LYS A 118 -11.02 7.16 29.77
CA LYS A 118 -11.10 5.85 30.42
C LYS A 118 -10.51 4.79 29.50
N ASN A 119 -9.42 4.16 29.93
CA ASN A 119 -8.78 3.07 29.23
C ASN A 119 -9.65 1.80 29.24
N ASP A 120 -9.62 1.06 28.15
CA ASP A 120 -10.27 -0.24 27.97
C ASP A 120 -9.18 -1.31 27.75
N PRO A 121 -8.73 -1.96 28.84
CA PRO A 121 -7.67 -2.95 28.77
C PRO A 121 -8.09 -4.23 28.03
N ILE A 122 -9.39 -4.52 27.91
CA ILE A 122 -9.89 -5.70 27.19
C ILE A 122 -9.73 -5.48 25.68
N ALA A 123 -10.05 -4.27 25.22
CA ALA A 123 -9.88 -3.92 23.81
C ALA A 123 -8.39 -3.80 23.42
N ALA A 124 -7.54 -3.27 24.30
CA ALA A 124 -6.09 -3.29 24.12
C ALA A 124 -5.51 -4.73 24.08
N LYS A 125 -6.08 -5.65 24.86
CA LYS A 125 -5.69 -7.07 24.83
C LYS A 125 -6.10 -7.75 23.53
N ALA A 126 -7.29 -7.48 22.99
CA ALA A 126 -7.67 -7.96 21.66
C ALA A 126 -6.71 -7.48 20.57
N LEU A 127 -6.18 -6.26 20.66
CA LEU A 127 -5.14 -5.76 19.77
C LEU A 127 -3.79 -6.48 19.95
N THR A 128 -3.45 -6.85 21.18
CA THR A 128 -2.25 -7.63 21.52
C THR A 128 -2.36 -9.08 21.00
N ASP A 129 -3.53 -9.71 21.15
CA ASP A 129 -3.85 -11.05 20.65
C ASP A 129 -3.81 -11.09 19.10
N LEU A 130 -4.01 -9.94 18.46
CA LEU A 130 -3.88 -9.73 17.01
C LEU A 130 -2.45 -9.37 16.56
N GLY A 131 -1.45 -9.41 17.47
CA GLY A 131 -0.03 -9.32 17.16
C GLY A 131 0.66 -7.97 17.47
N LEU A 132 -0.01 -7.02 18.15
CA LEU A 132 0.66 -5.82 18.64
C LEU A 132 1.46 -6.12 19.93
N PRO A 133 2.66 -5.54 20.13
CA PRO A 133 3.43 -5.75 21.36
C PRO A 133 2.64 -5.32 22.61
N PRO A 134 2.80 -6.02 23.75
CA PRO A 134 2.24 -5.56 25.02
C PRO A 134 2.73 -4.15 25.31
N ASN A 135 1.80 -3.22 25.56
CA ASN A 135 2.02 -1.77 25.78
C ASN A 135 2.19 -0.88 24.54
N ALA A 136 2.11 -1.43 23.31
CA ALA A 136 2.18 -0.62 22.07
C ALA A 136 0.84 0.01 21.66
N ALA A 137 -0.28 -0.49 22.20
CA ALA A 137 -1.60 0.04 21.93
C ALA A 137 -2.37 0.27 23.24
N ARG A 138 -3.03 1.43 23.35
CA ARG A 138 -4.04 1.71 24.37
C ARG A 138 -5.31 2.06 23.65
N GLU A 139 -6.42 1.46 24.06
CA GLU A 139 -7.73 1.77 23.52
C GLU A 139 -8.62 2.22 24.66
N GLY A 140 -9.44 3.22 24.43
CA GLY A 140 -10.34 3.70 25.46
C GLY A 140 -11.35 4.71 24.95
N ILE A 141 -12.13 5.24 25.87
CA ILE A 141 -13.22 6.16 25.58
C ILE A 141 -12.83 7.55 26.06
N ILE A 142 -12.79 8.50 25.14
CA ILE A 142 -12.73 9.92 25.43
C ILE A 142 -14.16 10.45 25.50
N THR A 143 -14.55 11.06 26.61
CA THR A 143 -15.82 11.79 26.74
C THR A 143 -15.55 13.28 26.80
N ILE A 144 -16.00 14.02 25.79
CA ILE A 144 -15.99 15.48 25.77
C ILE A 144 -17.30 15.96 26.36
N ASP A 145 -17.23 16.75 27.41
CA ASP A 145 -18.36 17.35 28.10
C ASP A 145 -18.29 18.87 27.92
N SER A 146 -19.13 19.43 27.06
CA SER A 146 -19.16 20.87 26.80
C SER A 146 -20.44 21.50 27.31
N LYS A 147 -20.29 22.68 27.91
CA LYS A 147 -21.35 23.45 28.53
C LYS A 147 -21.36 24.86 27.96
N GLY A 148 -22.46 25.22 27.32
CA GLY A 148 -22.72 26.57 26.83
C GLY A 148 -23.62 27.32 27.81
N THR A 149 -23.33 28.61 28.00
CA THR A 149 -24.17 29.51 28.80
C THR A 149 -24.28 30.84 28.08
N TYR A 150 -25.52 31.28 27.86
CA TYR A 150 -25.82 32.56 27.22
C TYR A 150 -26.76 33.39 28.11
N PHE A 151 -26.38 34.65 28.38
CA PHE A 151 -27.10 35.55 29.30
C PHE A 151 -27.39 34.94 30.70
N ASN A 152 -28.38 35.49 31.42
CA ASN A 152 -28.96 34.98 32.67
C ASN A 152 -29.97 33.84 32.41
N SER A 153 -29.78 33.05 31.36
CA SER A 153 -30.64 31.89 31.11
C SER A 153 -30.60 30.96 32.33
N LYS A 154 -31.79 30.67 32.88
CA LYS A 154 -31.94 29.72 34.00
C LYS A 154 -31.59 28.28 33.59
N LYS A 155 -31.43 28.03 32.29
CA LYS A 155 -31.18 26.72 31.69
C LYS A 155 -29.79 26.70 31.08
N GLN A 156 -28.96 25.76 31.53
CA GLN A 156 -27.63 25.53 30.97
C GLN A 156 -27.71 24.32 30.03
N VAL A 157 -27.12 24.45 28.84
CA VAL A 157 -27.09 23.34 27.88
C VAL A 157 -25.75 22.63 27.98
N GLN A 158 -25.81 21.33 28.24
CA GLN A 158 -24.66 20.44 28.34
C GLN A 158 -24.74 19.39 27.24
N ILE A 159 -23.68 19.27 26.45
CA ILE A 159 -23.55 18.25 25.41
C ILE A 159 -22.37 17.36 25.74
N LYS A 160 -22.62 16.06 25.75
CA LYS A 160 -21.59 15.04 25.96
C LYS A 160 -21.38 14.26 24.67
N LYS A 161 -20.13 14.18 24.21
CA LYS A 161 -19.74 13.40 23.05
C LYS A 161 -18.73 12.34 23.48
N LYS A 162 -19.09 11.07 23.30
CA LYS A 162 -18.17 9.95 23.51
C LYS A 162 -17.46 9.64 22.20
N LEU A 163 -16.16 9.49 22.27
CA LEU A 163 -15.28 9.19 21.16
C LEU A 163 -14.48 7.97 21.56
N LYS A 164 -14.44 6.97 20.67
CA LYS A 164 -13.50 5.88 20.81
C LYS A 164 -12.13 6.37 20.34
N ALA A 165 -11.14 6.29 21.22
CA ALA A 165 -9.77 6.65 20.90
C ALA A 165 -8.90 5.41 20.98
N VAL A 166 -8.28 5.11 19.85
CA VAL A 166 -7.22 4.12 19.77
C VAL A 166 -5.92 4.90 19.71
N LEU A 167 -5.05 4.65 20.68
CA LEU A 167 -3.66 5.06 20.66
C LEU A 167 -2.85 3.86 20.21
N VAL A 168 -2.18 4.02 19.10
CA VAL A 168 -1.10 3.13 18.71
C VAL A 168 0.16 3.98 18.82
N ALA A 169 1.15 3.53 19.60
CA ALA A 169 2.47 4.14 19.59
C ALA A 169 2.97 4.10 18.15
N SER A 170 3.21 5.26 17.55
CA SER A 170 3.63 5.31 16.15
C SER A 170 5.07 4.79 16.07
N PRO A 171 5.33 3.71 15.31
CA PRO A 171 6.68 3.27 15.08
C PRO A 171 7.33 4.25 14.09
N PHE A 172 8.13 5.20 14.58
CA PHE A 172 9.09 5.88 13.72
C PHE A 172 10.42 6.20 14.43
N PRO A 173 11.58 5.82 13.87
CA PRO A 173 11.80 5.13 12.60
C PRO A 173 12.17 3.66 12.82
N SER A 174 11.39 2.74 12.26
CA SER A 174 11.83 1.42 11.77
C SER A 174 10.62 0.71 11.17
N ASN A 175 9.99 1.33 10.18
CA ASN A 175 9.09 0.62 9.28
C ASN A 175 9.96 0.01 8.19
N SER A 176 10.67 -1.07 8.51
CA SER A 176 11.35 -1.91 7.53
C SER A 176 10.28 -2.59 6.66
N ILE A 177 9.69 -1.86 5.70
CA ILE A 177 8.76 -2.45 4.74
C ILE A 177 9.63 -3.24 3.76
N GLY A 178 9.53 -4.57 3.83
CA GLY A 178 10.53 -5.45 3.27
C GLY A 178 10.61 -5.41 1.74
N MET A 179 11.85 -5.53 1.26
CA MET A 179 12.16 -5.96 -0.08
C MET A 179 13.27 -7.00 -0.02
N ILE A 180 13.14 -8.02 -0.86
CA ILE A 180 13.49 -9.39 -0.50
C ILE A 180 14.87 -9.78 -1.01
N ALA A 181 15.61 -10.47 -0.13
CA ALA A 181 16.89 -11.11 -0.38
C ALA A 181 17.97 -10.13 -0.88
N PRO A 182 18.38 -9.16 -0.03
CA PRO A 182 19.28 -8.08 -0.43
C PRO A 182 20.62 -8.58 -0.96
N GLU A 183 21.04 -9.79 -0.57
CA GLU A 183 22.27 -10.41 -1.04
C GLU A 183 22.07 -11.37 -2.22
N HIS A 184 20.86 -11.59 -2.72
CA HIS A 184 20.54 -12.68 -3.65
C HIS A 184 20.13 -12.16 -5.01
N GLY A 185 20.79 -12.62 -6.08
CA GLY A 185 20.25 -12.47 -7.42
C GLY A 185 18.97 -13.29 -7.62
N LEU A 186 18.89 -14.46 -6.98
CA LEU A 186 17.74 -15.35 -7.06
C LEU A 186 17.42 -16.04 -5.73
N TYR A 187 16.14 -16.05 -5.38
CA TYR A 187 15.61 -16.87 -4.29
C TYR A 187 14.41 -17.70 -4.78
N LEU A 188 14.49 -19.02 -4.58
CA LEU A 188 13.42 -19.96 -4.88
C LEU A 188 13.03 -20.73 -3.62
N ASN A 189 11.73 -20.71 -3.28
CA ASN A 189 11.18 -21.59 -2.25
C ASN A 189 10.97 -22.99 -2.85
N THR A 190 10.20 -23.08 -3.94
CA THR A 190 9.93 -24.34 -4.62
C THR A 190 10.38 -24.27 -6.07
N SER A 191 11.10 -25.29 -6.54
CA SER A 191 11.50 -25.42 -7.94
C SER A 191 11.13 -26.81 -8.47
N HIS A 192 10.62 -26.87 -9.71
CA HIS A 192 10.34 -28.15 -10.36
C HIS A 192 11.61 -28.77 -10.94
N GLN A 193 11.81 -30.08 -10.73
CA GLN A 193 12.99 -30.79 -11.23
C GLN A 193 13.15 -30.74 -12.75
N ASP A 194 12.05 -30.67 -13.51
CA ASP A 194 12.07 -30.59 -14.98
C ASP A 194 12.26 -29.16 -15.51
N SER A 195 12.26 -28.14 -14.65
CA SER A 195 12.39 -26.74 -15.07
C SER A 195 13.72 -26.44 -15.76
N PHE A 196 14.82 -27.05 -15.30
CA PHE A 196 16.15 -26.75 -15.82
C PHE A 196 16.70 -27.83 -16.77
N LYS A 197 15.85 -28.76 -17.19
CA LYS A 197 16.22 -29.77 -18.17
C LYS A 197 16.49 -29.10 -19.52
N ILE A 198 17.31 -29.67 -20.40
CA ILE A 198 17.45 -29.30 -21.81
C ILE A 198 16.50 -30.19 -22.62
N LYS A 199 15.63 -29.60 -23.45
CA LYS A 199 14.76 -30.39 -24.33
C LYS A 199 15.60 -31.02 -25.46
N PRO A 200 15.40 -32.33 -25.75
CA PRO A 200 16.10 -32.97 -26.86
C PRO A 200 15.59 -32.39 -28.18
N PHE A 201 16.52 -31.79 -28.96
CA PHE A 201 16.31 -31.27 -30.31
C PHE A 201 15.47 -29.97 -30.41
N ASP A 202 16.13 -28.82 -30.28
CA ASP A 202 15.60 -27.50 -30.68
C ASP A 202 16.64 -26.76 -31.52
N PHE A 203 16.33 -26.49 -32.79
CA PHE A 203 17.28 -25.93 -33.78
C PHE A 203 17.54 -24.42 -33.56
N TRP A 204 16.66 -23.75 -32.81
CA TRP A 204 16.68 -22.30 -32.55
C TRP A 204 17.21 -21.97 -31.15
N ASP A 205 18.16 -22.78 -30.65
CA ASP A 205 18.55 -22.82 -29.23
C ASP A 205 19.00 -21.46 -28.71
N PRO A 206 18.25 -20.86 -27.77
CA PRO A 206 18.82 -20.88 -26.43
C PRO A 206 17.84 -21.20 -25.29
N TRP A 207 18.29 -22.01 -24.32
CA TRP A 207 17.61 -22.35 -23.06
C TRP A 207 18.45 -21.88 -21.87
N GLY A 208 19.02 -20.69 -21.95
CA GLY A 208 19.91 -20.12 -20.95
C GLY A 208 19.13 -19.56 -19.76
N PHE A 209 19.46 -20.00 -18.55
CA PHE A 209 19.06 -19.32 -17.33
C PHE A 209 20.31 -18.87 -16.59
N THR A 210 20.63 -17.58 -16.68
CA THR A 210 21.90 -17.05 -16.18
C THR A 210 21.67 -16.13 -15.00
N ILE A 211 22.51 -16.27 -13.98
CA ILE A 211 22.55 -15.36 -12.84
C ILE A 211 23.98 -14.85 -12.70
N LYS A 212 24.13 -13.53 -12.57
CA LYS A 212 25.42 -12.86 -12.41
C LYS A 212 25.43 -12.04 -11.12
N GLY A 213 26.38 -12.36 -10.25
CA GLY A 213 26.53 -11.73 -8.94
C GLY A 213 25.42 -12.12 -7.96
N GLY A 214 25.62 -11.79 -6.69
CA GLY A 214 24.69 -12.13 -5.62
C GLY A 214 24.63 -13.64 -5.38
N LYS A 215 23.90 -14.01 -4.33
CA LYS A 215 23.66 -15.40 -3.92
C LYS A 215 22.48 -15.99 -4.68
N VAL A 216 22.52 -17.31 -4.84
CA VAL A 216 21.39 -18.11 -5.30
C VAL A 216 20.95 -18.99 -4.16
N PHE A 217 19.68 -18.92 -3.80
CA PHE A 217 19.10 -19.83 -2.83
C PHE A 217 17.96 -20.63 -3.44
N MET A 218 17.98 -21.94 -3.21
CA MET A 218 16.90 -22.86 -3.59
C MET A 218 16.57 -23.77 -2.41
N ARG A 219 15.42 -23.54 -1.73
CA ARG A 219 15.07 -24.31 -0.52
C ARG A 219 14.99 -25.80 -0.82
N ASP A 220 14.21 -26.17 -1.83
CA ASP A 220 13.98 -27.56 -2.23
C ASP A 220 14.98 -28.08 -3.27
N GLY A 221 16.10 -27.38 -3.47
CA GLY A 221 17.11 -27.73 -4.47
C GLY A 221 16.59 -27.64 -5.91
N ALA A 222 17.44 -28.05 -6.85
CA ALA A 222 17.10 -28.18 -8.27
C ALA A 222 18.11 -29.09 -8.96
N ARG A 223 17.70 -29.78 -10.03
CA ARG A 223 18.63 -30.44 -10.95
C ARG A 223 18.78 -29.58 -12.20
N ILE A 224 20.00 -29.14 -12.47
CA ILE A 224 20.30 -28.18 -13.53
C ILE A 224 21.15 -28.86 -14.60
N ASP A 225 20.63 -28.93 -15.83
CA ASP A 225 21.43 -29.44 -16.95
C ASP A 225 22.53 -28.43 -17.29
N LEU A 226 23.78 -28.88 -17.37
CA LEU A 226 24.92 -28.02 -17.69
C LEU A 226 25.00 -27.77 -19.20
N PRO A 227 25.20 -26.52 -19.64
CA PRO A 227 25.53 -26.26 -21.03
C PRO A 227 26.98 -26.66 -21.33
N LYS A 228 27.23 -27.19 -22.55
CA LYS A 228 28.56 -27.62 -23.01
C LYS A 228 29.63 -26.55 -22.86
N TRP A 229 29.29 -25.30 -23.21
CA TRP A 229 30.25 -24.20 -23.14
C TRP A 229 30.72 -23.95 -21.70
N LEU A 230 29.83 -24.08 -20.71
CA LEU A 230 30.16 -23.85 -19.30
C LEU A 230 31.10 -24.93 -18.75
N MET A 231 30.94 -26.17 -19.23
CA MET A 231 31.85 -27.27 -18.93
C MET A 231 33.26 -27.03 -19.50
N LEU A 232 33.36 -26.35 -20.65
CA LEU A 232 34.62 -26.03 -21.31
C LEU A 232 35.28 -24.75 -20.79
N THR A 233 34.52 -23.87 -20.13
CA THR A 233 35.00 -22.59 -19.55
C THR A 233 35.05 -22.65 -18.02
N ASP A 234 33.99 -22.21 -17.35
CA ASP A 234 34.02 -21.83 -15.93
C ASP A 234 34.09 -23.05 -15.00
N LEU A 235 33.56 -24.20 -15.43
CA LEU A 235 33.55 -25.44 -14.65
C LEU A 235 34.61 -26.46 -15.10
N ARG A 236 35.48 -26.11 -16.05
CA ARG A 236 36.46 -27.03 -16.66
C ARG A 236 37.36 -27.73 -15.64
N ARG A 237 37.71 -27.06 -14.54
CA ARG A 237 38.61 -27.60 -13.51
C ARG A 237 37.91 -28.55 -12.54
N GLU A 238 36.59 -28.56 -12.53
CA GLU A 238 35.76 -29.42 -11.66
C GLU A 238 35.27 -30.69 -12.36
N LEU A 239 35.67 -30.89 -13.62
CA LEU A 239 35.25 -32.01 -14.46
C LEU A 239 36.48 -32.82 -14.86
N GLU A 240 36.35 -34.15 -14.85
CA GLU A 240 37.44 -35.07 -15.22
C GLU A 240 37.78 -35.00 -16.71
N HIS A 241 36.76 -34.99 -17.58
CA HIS A 241 36.93 -35.04 -19.03
C HIS A 241 35.99 -34.07 -19.76
N PRO A 242 36.08 -32.75 -19.50
CA PRO A 242 35.13 -31.75 -20.01
C PRO A 242 34.99 -31.71 -21.53
N TRP A 243 36.02 -32.12 -22.28
CA TRP A 243 35.99 -32.22 -23.74
C TRP A 243 35.27 -33.47 -24.28
N LEU A 244 35.24 -34.55 -23.51
CA LEU A 244 34.62 -35.84 -23.88
C LEU A 244 33.22 -35.99 -23.28
N ASP A 245 32.99 -35.35 -22.13
CA ASP A 245 31.68 -35.25 -21.50
C ASP A 245 30.71 -34.49 -22.44
N GLN A 246 29.46 -34.96 -22.49
CA GLN A 246 28.40 -34.62 -23.47
C GLN A 246 28.56 -35.14 -24.91
N GLY A 247 29.62 -35.91 -25.21
CA GLY A 247 29.74 -36.68 -26.46
C GLY A 247 30.07 -35.88 -27.72
N ILE A 248 30.52 -36.58 -28.77
CA ILE A 248 30.86 -36.00 -30.08
C ILE A 248 29.56 -35.82 -30.89
N GLY A 249 28.73 -34.87 -30.47
CA GLY A 249 27.58 -34.38 -31.23
C GLY A 249 27.85 -32.98 -31.77
N TRP A 250 27.55 -32.74 -33.06
CA TRP A 250 27.58 -31.42 -33.70
C TRP A 250 26.35 -30.56 -33.35
N THR A 251 25.41 -31.07 -32.55
CA THR A 251 24.09 -30.46 -32.32
C THR A 251 23.79 -30.34 -30.82
N GLY A 252 23.65 -29.12 -30.29
CA GLY A 252 23.12 -28.87 -28.94
C GLY A 252 24.01 -28.03 -28.02
N TRP A 253 24.43 -26.83 -28.48
CA TRP A 253 25.49 -26.07 -27.79
C TRP A 253 25.03 -25.09 -26.69
N ASN A 254 23.73 -24.76 -26.52
CA ASN A 254 23.41 -23.50 -25.81
C ASN A 254 22.35 -23.57 -24.68
N GLY A 255 21.71 -24.70 -24.41
CA GLY A 255 20.71 -24.81 -23.32
C GLY A 255 21.30 -25.15 -21.94
N GLY A 256 20.71 -24.62 -20.86
CA GLY A 256 21.03 -24.98 -19.47
C GLY A 256 21.04 -23.81 -18.48
N GLY A 257 21.22 -24.11 -17.19
CA GLY A 257 21.42 -23.08 -16.16
C GLY A 257 22.91 -22.70 -16.04
N ASN A 258 23.20 -21.41 -15.94
CA ASN A 258 24.50 -20.89 -15.57
C ASN A 258 24.43 -20.13 -14.24
N LEU A 259 24.85 -20.82 -13.19
CA LEU A 259 25.03 -20.26 -11.84
C LEU A 259 26.52 -20.06 -11.48
N ALA A 260 27.46 -20.27 -12.40
CA ALA A 260 28.89 -20.24 -12.08
C ALA A 260 29.40 -18.84 -11.70
N ASN A 261 28.70 -17.79 -12.16
CA ASN A 261 29.04 -16.39 -11.87
C ASN A 261 28.28 -15.82 -10.66
N THR A 262 27.80 -16.69 -9.76
CA THR A 262 27.09 -16.30 -8.53
C THR A 262 28.06 -16.36 -7.35
N ASP A 263 27.81 -15.56 -6.31
CA ASP A 263 28.71 -15.46 -5.16
C ASP A 263 28.66 -16.73 -4.28
N SER A 264 27.48 -17.33 -4.16
CA SER A 264 27.28 -18.65 -3.54
C SER A 264 25.98 -19.29 -4.02
N ILE A 265 25.94 -20.63 -3.98
CA ILE A 265 24.72 -21.42 -4.25
C ILE A 265 24.35 -22.14 -2.95
N GLU A 266 23.16 -21.84 -2.43
CA GLU A 266 22.71 -22.25 -1.11
C GLU A 266 21.40 -23.04 -1.19
N PHE A 267 21.27 -24.07 -0.34
CA PHE A 267 20.06 -24.87 -0.25
C PHE A 267 19.79 -25.34 1.18
N ALA A 268 18.52 -25.60 1.51
CA ALA A 268 18.12 -26.03 2.86
C ALA A 268 17.71 -27.51 2.92
N ASN A 269 16.78 -27.92 2.05
CA ASN A 269 16.18 -29.25 2.07
C ASN A 269 16.97 -30.22 1.18
N ASN A 270 16.98 -29.97 -0.14
CA ASN A 270 17.65 -30.83 -1.13
C ASN A 270 18.79 -30.07 -1.83
N PRO A 271 19.86 -30.77 -2.25
CA PRO A 271 20.97 -30.14 -2.95
C PRO A 271 20.57 -29.53 -4.30
N VAL A 272 21.31 -28.50 -4.71
CA VAL A 272 21.34 -28.06 -6.11
C VAL A 272 22.37 -28.91 -6.83
N GLU A 273 21.93 -29.69 -7.80
CA GLU A 273 22.73 -30.69 -8.48
C GLU A 273 22.88 -30.35 -9.95
N ARG A 274 24.01 -30.75 -10.54
CA ARG A 274 24.26 -30.66 -11.99
C ARG A 274 23.90 -31.96 -12.69
N SER A 275 23.43 -31.84 -13.92
CA SER A 275 23.17 -32.97 -14.79
C SER A 275 23.88 -32.83 -16.12
N TYR A 276 24.62 -33.89 -16.50
CA TYR A 276 25.36 -33.98 -17.75
C TYR A 276 25.70 -35.44 -18.07
N TYR A 277 26.17 -35.70 -19.29
CA TYR A 277 26.65 -37.03 -19.67
C TYR A 277 28.16 -37.13 -19.48
N LYS A 278 28.60 -37.96 -18.53
CA LYS A 278 30.02 -38.19 -18.26
C LYS A 278 30.55 -39.33 -19.12
N TRP A 279 31.68 -39.10 -19.78
CA TRP A 279 32.44 -40.08 -20.54
C TRP A 279 33.03 -41.13 -19.60
N GLN A 280 32.72 -42.40 -19.86
CA GLN A 280 33.20 -43.53 -19.07
C GLN A 280 34.49 -44.16 -19.64
N GLY A 281 34.90 -43.79 -20.85
CA GLY A 281 36.02 -44.44 -21.54
C GLY A 281 35.58 -45.45 -22.58
N ILE A 282 36.48 -45.75 -23.51
CA ILE A 282 36.20 -46.61 -24.67
C ILE A 282 35.90 -48.08 -24.31
N LEU A 283 36.28 -48.50 -23.09
CA LEU A 283 36.11 -49.87 -22.58
C LEU A 283 34.81 -50.08 -21.77
N HIS A 284 33.97 -49.05 -21.62
CA HIS A 284 32.69 -49.15 -20.90
C HIS A 284 31.51 -49.10 -21.87
N TRP A 285 30.43 -49.86 -21.64
CA TRP A 285 29.19 -49.74 -22.43
C TRP A 285 28.00 -49.58 -21.48
N PRO A 286 27.23 -48.47 -21.56
CA PRO A 286 27.35 -47.36 -22.52
C PRO A 286 28.59 -46.48 -22.27
N TRP A 287 29.17 -45.93 -23.34
CA TRP A 287 30.35 -45.05 -23.27
C TRP A 287 30.12 -43.73 -22.52
N TRP A 288 28.85 -43.31 -22.39
CA TRP A 288 28.45 -42.16 -21.59
C TRP A 288 27.37 -42.58 -20.59
N GLN A 289 27.46 -42.02 -19.39
CA GLN A 289 26.47 -42.22 -18.36
C GLN A 289 25.94 -40.87 -17.88
N LYS A 290 24.61 -40.77 -17.70
CA LYS A 290 24.00 -39.56 -17.15
C LYS A 290 24.34 -39.44 -15.67
N VAL A 291 24.99 -38.34 -15.30
CA VAL A 291 25.28 -37.94 -13.92
C VAL A 291 24.17 -36.99 -13.47
N ASN A 292 23.65 -37.19 -12.26
CA ASN A 292 22.47 -36.49 -11.77
C ASN A 292 22.51 -36.09 -10.29
N ASN A 293 23.56 -36.48 -9.55
CA ASN A 293 23.64 -36.39 -8.07
C ASN A 293 24.94 -35.70 -7.60
N GLU A 294 25.58 -34.94 -8.48
CA GLU A 294 26.73 -34.13 -8.11
C GLU A 294 26.26 -32.72 -7.79
N LEU A 295 26.79 -32.11 -6.73
CA LEU A 295 26.56 -30.69 -6.44
C LEU A 295 26.89 -29.84 -7.67
N TYR A 296 26.11 -28.78 -7.88
CA TYR A 296 26.23 -27.95 -9.08
C TYR A 296 27.65 -27.47 -9.36
N ASN A 297 28.33 -26.97 -8.33
CA ASN A 297 29.76 -26.67 -8.34
C ASN A 297 30.35 -26.70 -6.93
N SER A 298 31.65 -26.44 -6.81
CA SER A 298 32.36 -26.38 -5.52
C SER A 298 31.85 -25.32 -4.54
N ALA A 299 31.16 -24.27 -5.02
CA ALA A 299 30.58 -23.21 -4.19
C ALA A 299 29.18 -23.55 -3.65
N THR A 300 28.63 -24.71 -4.01
CA THR A 300 27.31 -25.16 -3.58
C THR A 300 27.35 -25.70 -2.15
N LYS A 301 26.57 -25.11 -1.24
CA LYS A 301 26.59 -25.46 0.19
C LYS A 301 25.19 -25.59 0.79
N LYS A 302 25.05 -26.52 1.73
CA LYS A 302 23.85 -26.64 2.55
C LYS A 302 23.84 -25.57 3.64
N VAL A 303 22.70 -24.94 3.86
CA VAL A 303 22.44 -24.04 5.00
C VAL A 303 21.38 -24.67 5.90
N GLU A 304 21.56 -24.60 7.22
CA GLU A 304 20.70 -25.33 8.18
C GLU A 304 19.23 -24.88 8.14
N ASN A 305 19.02 -23.57 8.07
CA ASN A 305 17.75 -22.94 7.80
C ASN A 305 18.01 -21.60 7.13
N TYR A 306 17.28 -21.32 6.05
CA TYR A 306 17.20 -19.95 5.58
C TYR A 306 16.14 -19.25 6.42
N ASP A 307 16.60 -18.38 7.32
CA ASP A 307 15.69 -17.59 8.16
C ASP A 307 14.72 -16.83 7.26
N SER A 308 13.41 -17.04 7.43
CA SER A 308 12.37 -16.29 6.71
C SER A 308 12.50 -14.79 6.92
N LYS A 309 13.19 -14.34 8.00
CA LYS A 309 13.58 -12.95 8.23
C LYS A 309 14.62 -12.42 7.23
N LYS A 310 15.30 -13.27 6.44
CA LYS A 310 16.15 -12.82 5.32
C LYS A 310 15.33 -12.42 4.10
N ILE A 311 14.05 -12.82 4.06
CA ILE A 311 13.09 -12.48 3.02
C ILE A 311 12.11 -11.39 3.42
N ASN A 312 11.92 -11.12 4.72
CA ASN A 312 11.14 -10.00 5.26
C ASN A 312 9.86 -9.67 4.49
N LEU A 313 9.09 -10.70 4.18
CA LEU A 313 7.74 -10.54 3.65
C LEU A 313 6.74 -10.40 4.78
N TYR A 314 5.80 -9.48 4.60
CA TYR A 314 4.63 -9.39 5.45
C TYR A 314 3.41 -10.01 4.75
N PRO A 315 2.42 -10.49 5.52
CA PRO A 315 1.10 -10.78 4.97
C PRO A 315 0.51 -9.55 4.26
N ALA A 316 -0.29 -9.78 3.22
CA ALA A 316 -0.96 -8.72 2.44
C ALA A 316 -1.70 -7.70 3.33
N ASP A 317 -2.35 -8.16 4.40
CA ASP A 317 -3.05 -7.28 5.35
C ASP A 317 -2.15 -6.26 6.04
N ILE A 318 -0.88 -6.59 6.25
CA ILE A 318 0.09 -5.67 6.86
C ILE A 318 0.51 -4.63 5.83
N TYR A 319 0.87 -5.05 4.61
CA TYR A 319 1.19 -4.10 3.53
C TYR A 319 0.01 -3.15 3.26
N ARG A 320 -1.22 -3.69 3.21
CA ARG A 320 -2.44 -2.90 3.07
C ARG A 320 -2.58 -1.81 4.15
N LYS A 321 -2.30 -2.14 5.41
CA LYS A 321 -2.41 -1.19 6.54
C LYS A 321 -1.30 -0.15 6.54
N LEU A 322 -0.11 -0.49 6.03
CA LEU A 322 1.06 0.39 5.99
C LEU A 322 1.12 1.26 4.73
N ALA A 323 0.25 1.00 3.75
CA ALA A 323 0.31 1.66 2.45
C ALA A 323 0.02 3.16 2.53
N ASN A 324 0.90 3.96 1.94
CA ASN A 324 0.69 5.39 1.71
C ASN A 324 -0.43 5.63 0.70
N ARG A 325 -0.56 4.72 -0.28
CA ARG A 325 -1.57 4.76 -1.34
C ARG A 325 -2.26 3.41 -1.40
N LEU A 326 -3.59 3.42 -1.31
CA LEU A 326 -4.40 2.20 -1.23
C LEU A 326 -5.45 2.17 -2.33
N VAL A 327 -5.46 1.09 -3.11
CA VAL A 327 -6.53 0.76 -4.07
C VAL A 327 -7.09 -0.61 -3.69
N ASP A 328 -8.24 -0.60 -3.03
CA ASP A 328 -8.96 -1.82 -2.62
C ASP A 328 -10.46 -1.64 -2.94
N PRO A 329 -10.96 -2.19 -4.06
CA PRO A 329 -12.36 -2.06 -4.47
C PRO A 329 -13.33 -2.88 -3.61
N GLU A 330 -12.85 -3.88 -2.86
CA GLU A 330 -13.70 -4.65 -1.95
C GLU A 330 -14.02 -3.85 -0.68
N GLN A 331 -13.03 -3.15 -0.14
CA GLN A 331 -13.21 -2.29 1.03
C GLN A 331 -13.86 -0.95 0.68
N ASN A 332 -13.56 -0.41 -0.50
CA ASN A 332 -14.15 0.83 -0.99
C ASN A 332 -14.54 0.69 -2.47
N PRO A 333 -15.83 0.42 -2.76
CA PRO A 333 -16.32 0.23 -4.13
C PRO A 333 -15.98 1.37 -5.10
N ASN A 334 -15.79 2.60 -4.61
CA ASN A 334 -15.38 3.73 -5.44
C ASN A 334 -13.98 3.58 -6.05
N HIS A 335 -13.14 2.69 -5.52
CA HIS A 335 -11.84 2.36 -6.10
C HIS A 335 -11.97 1.54 -7.39
N GLY A 336 -13.13 0.96 -7.68
CA GLY A 336 -13.39 0.26 -8.94
C GLY A 336 -13.15 1.14 -10.19
N LYS A 337 -13.24 2.46 -10.05
CA LYS A 337 -12.96 3.43 -11.13
C LYS A 337 -11.50 3.42 -11.63
N TYR A 338 -10.57 2.91 -10.83
CA TYR A 338 -9.15 2.82 -11.20
C TYR A 338 -8.85 1.61 -12.08
N PHE A 339 -9.78 0.64 -12.15
CA PHE A 339 -9.66 -0.54 -12.99
C PHE A 339 -10.25 -0.26 -14.36
N SER A 340 -9.47 -0.54 -15.39
CA SER A 340 -9.87 -0.32 -16.77
C SER A 340 -9.47 -1.52 -17.63
N THR A 341 -10.04 -1.58 -18.84
CA THR A 341 -9.56 -2.51 -19.86
C THR A 341 -8.54 -1.78 -20.71
N VAL A 342 -7.30 -2.26 -20.68
CA VAL A 342 -6.21 -1.75 -21.51
C VAL A 342 -6.13 -2.59 -22.77
N ASN A 343 -6.06 -1.94 -23.92
CA ASN A 343 -6.11 -2.60 -25.21
C ASN A 343 -5.06 -2.00 -26.14
N PHE A 344 -4.19 -2.87 -26.65
CA PHE A 344 -3.21 -2.53 -27.65
C PHE A 344 -3.51 -3.25 -28.94
N ARG A 345 -3.59 -2.47 -30.02
CA ARG A 345 -3.84 -2.97 -31.37
C ARG A 345 -2.59 -2.77 -32.20
N GLU A 346 -2.17 -3.82 -32.89
CA GLU A 346 -1.11 -3.72 -33.90
C GLU A 346 -1.51 -2.72 -35.00
N ALA A 347 -0.51 -2.10 -35.63
CA ALA A 347 -0.72 -1.45 -36.91
C ALA A 347 -1.41 -2.44 -37.87
N PHE A 348 -2.48 -2.01 -38.54
CA PHE A 348 -3.34 -2.84 -39.42
C PHE A 348 -4.33 -3.80 -38.74
N GLY A 349 -4.48 -3.77 -37.40
CA GLY A 349 -5.63 -4.36 -36.69
C GLY A 349 -5.73 -5.88 -36.69
N ARG A 350 -4.61 -6.59 -36.94
CA ARG A 350 -4.60 -8.07 -37.00
C ARG A 350 -4.45 -8.73 -35.64
N ASN A 351 -3.67 -8.13 -34.74
CA ASN A 351 -3.45 -8.64 -33.39
C ASN A 351 -3.88 -7.61 -32.34
N GLU A 352 -4.63 -8.07 -31.34
CA GLU A 352 -5.16 -7.26 -30.24
C GLU A 352 -4.77 -7.92 -28.92
N VAL A 353 -3.99 -7.22 -28.10
CA VAL A 353 -3.63 -7.67 -26.76
C VAL A 353 -4.43 -6.87 -25.75
N THR A 354 -5.24 -7.58 -24.97
CA THR A 354 -6.13 -6.99 -23.98
C THR A 354 -5.74 -7.41 -22.57
N TYR A 355 -5.67 -6.42 -21.67
CA TYR A 355 -5.55 -6.59 -20.23
C TYR A 355 -6.88 -6.15 -19.61
N GLN A 356 -7.60 -7.10 -19.05
CA GLN A 356 -8.95 -6.86 -18.54
C GLN A 356 -8.91 -6.48 -17.06
N LYS A 357 -9.66 -5.45 -16.69
CA LYS A 357 -9.85 -5.03 -15.29
C LYS A 357 -8.53 -4.90 -14.53
N VAL A 358 -7.59 -4.15 -15.11
CA VAL A 358 -6.29 -3.86 -14.50
C VAL A 358 -6.23 -2.40 -14.06
N VAL A 359 -5.42 -2.11 -13.03
CA VAL A 359 -4.96 -0.75 -12.77
C VAL A 359 -3.83 -0.43 -13.77
N PRO A 360 -4.01 0.52 -14.69
CA PRO A 360 -2.99 0.85 -15.67
C PRO A 360 -1.93 1.78 -15.06
N LEU A 361 -0.69 1.32 -15.03
CA LEU A 361 0.48 2.11 -14.65
C LEU A 361 1.38 2.30 -15.88
N TYR A 362 1.11 3.37 -16.63
CA TYR A 362 1.95 3.78 -17.76
C TYR A 362 3.05 4.72 -17.29
N GLY A 363 4.29 4.35 -17.59
CA GLY A 363 5.48 5.15 -17.30
C GLY A 363 5.96 5.97 -18.49
N TRP A 364 5.06 6.36 -19.39
CA TRP A 364 5.37 7.13 -20.58
C TRP A 364 4.26 8.13 -20.87
N GLY A 365 4.64 9.29 -21.40
CA GLY A 365 3.71 10.39 -21.70
C GLY A 365 3.28 10.46 -23.16
N ASP A 366 2.81 11.63 -23.58
CA ASP A 366 2.45 11.89 -24.97
C ASP A 366 3.71 12.17 -25.82
N TRP A 367 4.33 11.08 -26.26
CA TRP A 367 5.57 11.08 -27.07
C TRP A 367 5.53 11.92 -28.33
N ARG A 368 4.33 12.18 -28.86
CA ARG A 368 4.12 13.02 -30.05
C ARG A 368 4.51 14.48 -29.80
N LYS A 369 4.65 14.87 -28.52
CA LYS A 369 5.12 16.20 -28.09
C LYS A 369 6.63 16.25 -27.85
N VAL A 370 7.34 15.12 -27.92
CA VAL A 370 8.79 15.08 -27.74
C VAL A 370 9.47 15.71 -28.96
N PRO A 371 10.38 16.69 -28.77
CA PRO A 371 11.10 17.29 -29.88
C PRO A 371 11.99 16.26 -30.61
N VAL A 372 11.94 16.27 -31.94
CA VAL A 372 12.82 15.43 -32.77
C VAL A 372 14.26 15.88 -32.57
N LYS A 373 15.11 15.01 -31.98
CA LYS A 373 16.54 15.30 -31.81
C LYS A 373 17.28 15.13 -33.14
N TYR A 374 18.10 16.11 -33.53
CA TYR A 374 18.88 16.12 -34.79
C TYR A 374 19.82 14.91 -34.96
N SER A 375 20.23 14.23 -33.89
CA SER A 375 21.02 13.00 -33.97
C SER A 375 20.25 11.79 -34.52
N ARG A 376 18.95 11.91 -34.77
CA ARG A 376 18.04 10.86 -35.23
C ARG A 376 17.48 11.16 -36.61
N ILE A 377 18.36 11.40 -37.58
CA ILE A 377 18.05 11.87 -38.95
C ILE A 377 16.97 11.02 -39.69
N PHE A 378 16.61 9.84 -39.19
CA PHE A 378 15.59 8.96 -39.80
C PHE A 378 14.53 8.37 -38.84
N GLY A 379 14.37 8.87 -37.61
CA GLY A 379 13.42 8.29 -36.62
C GLY A 379 12.48 9.31 -35.98
N ASN A 380 11.17 9.03 -35.99
CA ASN A 380 10.21 9.73 -35.14
C ASN A 380 10.46 9.37 -33.67
N PRO A 381 10.12 10.25 -32.70
CA PRO A 381 10.14 9.88 -31.29
C PRO A 381 9.22 8.68 -31.03
N ASP A 382 9.48 7.94 -29.97
CA ASP A 382 8.62 6.86 -29.49
C ASP A 382 8.23 7.10 -28.01
N ARG A 383 7.38 6.26 -27.43
CA ARG A 383 6.97 6.37 -26.02
C ARG A 383 8.16 6.27 -25.07
N ALA A 384 9.22 5.54 -25.42
CA ALA A 384 10.45 5.45 -24.61
C ALA A 384 11.16 6.80 -24.48
N ASP A 385 10.94 7.72 -25.42
CA ASP A 385 11.50 9.05 -25.38
C ASP A 385 10.79 10.03 -24.44
N ASP A 386 9.54 9.74 -24.05
CA ASP A 386 8.79 10.60 -23.14
C ASP A 386 8.91 10.15 -21.69
N THR A 387 9.87 10.75 -20.99
CA THR A 387 10.12 10.53 -19.56
C THR A 387 9.25 11.38 -18.64
N SER A 388 8.35 12.22 -19.17
CA SER A 388 7.58 13.20 -18.37
C SER A 388 6.54 12.58 -17.44
N HIS A 389 6.09 11.36 -17.74
CA HIS A 389 5.04 10.65 -16.99
C HIS A 389 5.53 9.31 -16.42
N ALA A 390 6.75 9.28 -15.89
CA ALA A 390 7.24 8.09 -15.20
C ALA A 390 6.34 7.71 -14.01
N VAL A 391 6.10 6.41 -13.82
CA VAL A 391 5.35 5.88 -12.68
C VAL A 391 6.10 6.21 -11.40
N GLU A 392 5.50 7.00 -10.52
CA GLU A 392 6.14 7.44 -9.29
C GLU A 392 5.79 6.51 -8.12
N LEU A 393 6.79 5.74 -7.67
CA LEU A 393 6.70 4.84 -6.53
C LEU A 393 7.53 5.37 -5.38
N ASN A 394 6.89 6.18 -4.54
CA ASN A 394 7.45 6.73 -3.31
C ASN A 394 6.64 6.21 -2.11
N GLY A 395 7.30 5.54 -1.17
CA GLY A 395 6.63 4.84 -0.06
C GLY A 395 6.05 3.49 -0.49
N LEU A 396 5.01 3.03 0.19
CA LEU A 396 4.29 1.78 -0.11
C LEU A 396 2.96 2.08 -0.81
N THR A 397 2.76 1.51 -1.99
CA THR A 397 1.47 1.51 -2.71
C THR A 397 0.89 0.10 -2.70
N PHE A 398 -0.32 -0.06 -2.18
CA PHE A 398 -1.04 -1.35 -2.15
C PHE A 398 -2.19 -1.33 -3.15
N ILE A 399 -2.27 -2.37 -3.98
CA ILE A 399 -3.35 -2.59 -4.94
C ILE A 399 -3.92 -4.00 -4.75
N LYS A 400 -5.21 -4.10 -4.42
CA LYS A 400 -5.96 -5.35 -4.48
C LYS A 400 -6.62 -5.49 -5.84
N GLY A 401 -6.15 -6.44 -6.63
CA GLY A 401 -6.54 -6.68 -8.02
C GLY A 401 -5.34 -6.67 -8.96
N ASP A 402 -5.61 -6.83 -10.25
CA ASP A 402 -4.56 -6.93 -11.27
C ASP A 402 -4.01 -5.55 -11.66
N VAL A 403 -2.73 -5.51 -12.02
CA VAL A 403 -2.01 -4.30 -12.45
C VAL A 403 -1.41 -4.53 -13.82
N PHE A 404 -1.49 -3.52 -14.69
CA PHE A 404 -0.67 -3.44 -15.90
C PHE A 404 0.45 -2.44 -15.65
N LEU A 405 1.70 -2.86 -15.87
CA LEU A 405 2.88 -2.04 -15.68
C LEU A 405 3.74 -2.05 -16.95
N GLU A 406 4.03 -0.86 -17.46
CA GLU A 406 4.94 -0.66 -18.58
C GLU A 406 5.46 0.77 -18.51
N GLY A 407 6.76 0.98 -18.73
CA GLY A 407 7.28 2.34 -18.82
C GLY A 407 8.49 2.64 -17.97
N TRP A 408 8.80 3.93 -17.88
CA TRP A 408 9.70 4.48 -16.90
C TRP A 408 9.06 4.48 -15.51
N VAL A 409 9.84 4.10 -14.51
CA VAL A 409 9.47 4.14 -13.09
C VAL A 409 10.52 4.97 -12.34
N LYS A 410 10.09 5.75 -11.37
CA LYS A 410 10.98 6.56 -10.53
C LYS A 410 10.53 6.59 -9.08
N GLY A 411 11.47 6.92 -8.20
CA GLY A 411 11.24 7.02 -6.76
C GLY A 411 11.92 5.91 -5.97
N LYS A 412 11.71 5.94 -4.66
CA LYS A 412 12.21 4.94 -3.71
C LYS A 412 11.02 4.36 -2.98
N GLY A 413 10.56 3.18 -3.38
CA GLY A 413 9.29 2.65 -2.89
C GLY A 413 8.94 1.25 -3.37
N LEU A 414 7.81 0.77 -2.84
CA LEU A 414 7.30 -0.58 -3.03
C LEU A 414 5.89 -0.52 -3.59
N LEU A 415 5.64 -1.32 -4.63
CA LEU A 415 4.32 -1.62 -5.16
C LEU A 415 3.95 -3.04 -4.71
N ASP A 416 3.00 -3.13 -3.77
CA ASP A 416 2.41 -4.38 -3.32
C ASP A 416 1.10 -4.62 -4.05
N VAL A 417 0.98 -5.79 -4.66
CA VAL A 417 -0.16 -6.18 -5.51
C VAL A 417 -0.69 -7.51 -5.02
N GLN A 418 -1.90 -7.50 -4.49
CA GLN A 418 -2.66 -8.71 -4.19
C GLN A 418 -3.49 -9.08 -5.44
N GLY A 419 -2.88 -9.81 -6.37
CA GLY A 419 -3.39 -10.05 -7.72
C GLY A 419 -2.29 -10.49 -8.67
N ASN A 420 -2.43 -10.23 -9.97
CA ASN A 420 -1.37 -10.42 -10.96
C ASN A 420 -0.80 -9.07 -11.43
N VAL A 421 0.47 -9.08 -11.81
CA VAL A 421 1.09 -7.94 -12.50
C VAL A 421 1.41 -8.35 -13.93
N TYR A 422 0.77 -7.68 -14.88
CA TYR A 422 1.03 -7.82 -16.29
C TYR A 422 2.09 -6.81 -16.74
N VAL A 423 3.13 -7.29 -17.40
CA VAL A 423 4.18 -6.46 -17.97
C VAL A 423 4.04 -6.48 -19.50
N GLY A 424 3.77 -5.31 -20.09
CA GLY A 424 3.55 -5.15 -21.53
C GLY A 424 4.83 -5.06 -22.37
N GLY A 425 5.88 -4.50 -21.77
CA GLY A 425 7.15 -4.18 -22.41
C GLY A 425 8.24 -3.95 -21.37
N ASP A 426 9.07 -2.93 -21.57
CA ASP A 426 10.16 -2.61 -20.64
C ASP A 426 9.64 -1.92 -19.36
N VAL A 427 10.31 -2.20 -18.24
CA VAL A 427 10.16 -1.49 -16.96
C VAL A 427 11.54 -0.97 -16.58
N LEU A 428 11.74 0.35 -16.74
CA LEU A 428 13.05 0.98 -16.64
C LEU A 428 13.06 2.02 -15.52
N THR A 429 14.18 2.17 -14.81
CA THR A 429 14.31 3.17 -13.76
C THR A 429 14.86 4.50 -14.28
N LEU A 430 14.27 5.61 -13.84
CA LEU A 430 14.83 6.95 -13.97
C LEU A 430 15.44 7.41 -12.64
N PRO A 431 16.32 8.42 -12.64
CA PRO A 431 16.67 9.12 -11.41
C PRO A 431 15.41 9.70 -10.73
N ASP A 432 15.43 9.78 -9.40
CA ASP A 432 14.38 10.46 -8.65
C ASP A 432 14.43 11.99 -8.87
N ASP A 433 13.47 12.71 -8.28
CA ASP A 433 13.38 14.17 -8.46
C ASP A 433 14.58 14.94 -7.87
N SER A 434 15.39 14.29 -7.03
CA SER A 434 16.64 14.83 -6.49
C SER A 434 17.86 14.47 -7.34
N GLY A 435 17.67 13.74 -8.45
CA GLY A 435 18.73 13.24 -9.32
C GLY A 435 19.47 12.02 -8.76
N GLN A 436 18.97 11.43 -7.67
CA GLN A 436 19.54 10.21 -7.10
C GLN A 436 18.98 8.97 -7.80
N LYS A 437 19.62 7.81 -7.61
CA LYS A 437 19.12 6.55 -8.16
C LYS A 437 17.76 6.20 -7.52
N SER A 438 16.78 5.86 -8.35
CA SER A 438 15.53 5.26 -7.91
C SER A 438 15.75 3.82 -7.45
N ALA A 439 14.86 3.28 -6.63
CA ALA A 439 14.84 1.87 -6.27
C ALA A 439 13.40 1.43 -6.10
N VAL A 440 12.99 0.46 -6.90
CA VAL A 440 11.60 0.05 -7.02
C VAL A 440 11.48 -1.43 -6.68
N GLY A 441 10.57 -1.72 -5.75
CA GLY A 441 10.14 -3.08 -5.46
C GLY A 441 8.76 -3.37 -5.99
N LEU A 442 8.60 -4.56 -6.52
CA LEU A 442 7.31 -5.14 -6.85
C LEU A 442 7.12 -6.38 -5.97
N ILE A 443 6.07 -6.37 -5.15
CA ILE A 443 5.66 -7.49 -4.30
C ILE A 443 4.32 -7.96 -4.82
N VAL A 444 4.27 -9.19 -5.36
CA VAL A 444 3.05 -9.74 -5.94
C VAL A 444 2.61 -10.93 -5.11
N LEU A 445 1.54 -10.71 -4.35
CA LEU A 445 0.96 -11.65 -3.40
C LEU A 445 -0.25 -12.35 -4.00
N ARG A 446 -0.42 -13.61 -3.62
CA ARG A 446 -1.62 -14.37 -3.98
C ARG A 446 -2.83 -13.78 -3.28
N ASP A 447 -3.93 -13.69 -4.01
CA ASP A 447 -5.21 -13.39 -3.41
C ASP A 447 -5.83 -14.68 -2.87
N GLN A 448 -5.64 -14.92 -1.57
CA GLN A 448 -6.15 -16.11 -0.89
C GLN A 448 -7.68 -16.20 -0.89
N SER A 449 -8.40 -15.13 -1.24
CA SER A 449 -9.87 -15.17 -1.37
C SER A 449 -10.33 -15.85 -2.67
N PHE A 450 -9.45 -15.93 -3.67
CA PHE A 450 -9.74 -16.48 -4.99
C PHE A 450 -8.87 -17.69 -5.34
N ASP A 451 -7.60 -17.66 -4.95
CA ASP A 451 -6.60 -18.65 -5.35
C ASP A 451 -6.22 -19.56 -4.17
N HIS A 452 -6.80 -20.76 -4.18
CA HIS A 452 -6.52 -21.83 -3.22
C HIS A 452 -5.63 -22.94 -3.80
N SER A 453 -5.00 -22.70 -4.95
CA SER A 453 -4.20 -23.72 -5.62
C SER A 453 -2.96 -24.12 -4.79
N VAL A 454 -2.65 -25.41 -4.80
CA VAL A 454 -1.41 -25.93 -4.21
C VAL A 454 -0.30 -25.93 -5.26
N GLU A 455 -0.66 -26.21 -6.52
CA GLU A 455 0.21 -26.17 -7.68
C GLU A 455 -0.38 -25.24 -8.75
N ASN A 456 0.49 -24.54 -9.48
CA ASN A 456 0.12 -23.57 -10.52
C ASN A 456 -0.79 -22.44 -10.02
N PRO A 457 -0.27 -21.52 -9.17
CA PRO A 457 -0.97 -20.32 -8.74
C PRO A 457 -1.64 -19.55 -9.88
N THR A 458 -2.88 -19.11 -9.64
CA THR A 458 -3.64 -18.29 -10.61
C THR A 458 -3.51 -16.79 -10.33
N THR A 459 -3.09 -16.44 -9.12
CA THR A 459 -2.78 -15.07 -8.67
C THR A 459 -1.36 -15.00 -8.10
N GLY A 460 -0.89 -13.82 -7.73
CA GLY A 460 0.46 -13.63 -7.21
C GLY A 460 1.54 -13.69 -8.30
N ARG A 461 1.16 -13.65 -9.59
CA ARG A 461 2.09 -13.85 -10.70
C ARG A 461 2.57 -12.54 -11.31
N ILE A 462 3.83 -12.53 -11.75
CA ILE A 462 4.34 -11.55 -12.70
C ILE A 462 4.27 -12.17 -14.09
N ILE A 463 3.43 -11.63 -14.96
CA ILE A 463 3.14 -12.18 -16.28
C ILE A 463 3.68 -11.20 -17.32
N TYR A 464 4.77 -11.57 -17.99
CA TYR A 464 5.18 -10.87 -19.18
C TYR A 464 4.23 -11.23 -20.32
N LYS A 465 3.41 -10.27 -20.72
CA LYS A 465 2.41 -10.43 -21.77
C LYS A 465 2.69 -9.36 -22.81
N PRO A 466 3.53 -9.63 -23.82
CA PRO A 466 3.92 -8.61 -24.79
C PRO A 466 2.74 -8.14 -25.62
N HIS A 467 2.71 -6.85 -25.96
CA HIS A 467 1.79 -6.30 -26.94
C HIS A 467 2.49 -5.75 -28.19
N HIS A 468 1.74 -5.66 -29.29
CA HIS A 468 2.26 -5.32 -30.63
C HIS A 468 2.30 -3.82 -30.93
N ASP A 469 2.27 -2.95 -29.93
CA ASP A 469 2.28 -1.50 -30.10
C ASP A 469 3.67 -0.98 -30.49
N SER A 470 3.87 -0.53 -31.74
CA SER A 470 5.17 -0.10 -32.28
C SER A 470 5.85 1.03 -31.51
N ASP A 471 5.11 1.74 -30.67
CA ASP A 471 5.57 2.98 -30.05
C ASP A 471 6.28 2.76 -28.70
N TRP A 472 6.31 1.55 -28.10
CA TRP A 472 7.10 1.27 -26.89
C TRP A 472 8.02 0.06 -27.07
N SER A 473 9.30 0.33 -27.33
CA SER A 473 10.46 -0.56 -27.11
C SER A 473 11.71 0.31 -27.15
N LYS A 474 12.69 0.11 -26.25
CA LYS A 474 13.95 0.89 -26.17
C LYS A 474 14.75 0.99 -27.48
N LEU A 475 14.38 0.21 -28.51
CA LEU A 475 14.99 0.13 -29.83
C LEU A 475 13.95 0.37 -30.94
N GLY A 476 13.45 1.60 -31.07
CA GLY A 476 12.49 2.01 -32.10
C GLY A 476 12.93 1.73 -33.56
N VAL A 477 12.01 1.07 -34.28
CA VAL A 477 11.58 1.30 -35.70
C VAL A 477 12.56 1.10 -36.87
N THR A 478 13.62 0.28 -36.79
CA THR A 478 14.37 -0.07 -38.05
C THR A 478 14.64 -1.55 -38.31
N HIS A 479 14.20 -2.48 -37.47
CA HIS A 479 14.49 -3.90 -37.71
C HIS A 479 13.22 -4.77 -37.79
N PRO A 480 13.10 -5.70 -38.77
CA PRO A 480 12.05 -6.72 -38.79
C PRO A 480 12.11 -7.70 -37.58
N PHE A 481 13.07 -7.50 -36.68
CA PHE A 481 13.20 -8.17 -35.38
C PHE A 481 13.06 -7.10 -34.30
N ARG A 482 11.81 -6.73 -34.02
CA ARG A 482 11.45 -5.91 -32.85
C ARG A 482 12.04 -6.58 -31.59
N ASP A 483 12.55 -5.79 -30.64
CA ASP A 483 13.19 -6.37 -29.46
C ASP A 483 12.19 -7.23 -28.69
N LEU A 484 12.42 -8.54 -28.72
CA LEU A 484 11.61 -9.54 -28.03
C LEU A 484 12.13 -9.76 -26.61
N THR A 485 13.04 -8.91 -26.13
CA THR A 485 13.75 -9.07 -24.85
C THR A 485 13.34 -7.98 -23.87
N PRO A 486 12.23 -8.11 -23.12
CA PRO A 486 11.90 -7.14 -22.07
C PRO A 486 13.05 -6.96 -21.09
N HIS A 487 13.27 -5.70 -20.74
CA HIS A 487 14.23 -5.29 -19.73
C HIS A 487 13.49 -4.80 -18.49
N LEU A 488 13.70 -5.48 -17.35
CA LEU A 488 13.03 -5.21 -16.08
C LEU A 488 14.05 -4.77 -15.03
N GLU A 489 13.99 -3.50 -14.63
CA GLU A 489 14.84 -2.93 -13.58
C GLU A 489 14.05 -2.82 -12.27
N GLY A 490 14.54 -3.49 -11.22
CA GLY A 490 13.94 -3.45 -9.89
C GLY A 490 14.11 -4.77 -9.13
N CYS A 491 13.45 -4.86 -7.98
CA CYS A 491 13.35 -6.11 -7.24
C CYS A 491 11.94 -6.68 -7.32
N PHE A 492 11.86 -7.95 -7.67
CA PHE A 492 10.61 -8.60 -8.00
C PHE A 492 10.39 -9.77 -7.05
N TYR A 493 9.27 -9.72 -6.34
CA TYR A 493 8.72 -10.88 -5.64
C TYR A 493 7.43 -11.32 -6.30
N ALA A 494 7.36 -12.59 -6.67
CA ALA A 494 6.16 -13.21 -7.21
C ALA A 494 5.85 -14.48 -6.42
N GLN A 495 4.87 -14.41 -5.53
CA GLN A 495 4.42 -15.58 -4.77
C GLN A 495 3.88 -16.68 -5.70
N GLY A 496 3.23 -16.28 -6.79
CA GLY A 496 2.65 -17.18 -7.79
C GLY A 496 3.59 -17.61 -8.91
N GLY A 497 4.79 -17.04 -8.97
CA GLY A 497 5.74 -17.29 -10.06
C GLY A 497 5.75 -16.24 -11.16
N MET A 498 6.65 -16.42 -12.11
CA MET A 498 6.79 -15.56 -13.28
C MET A 498 6.57 -16.35 -14.57
N GLU A 499 5.85 -15.76 -15.53
CA GLU A 499 5.33 -16.42 -16.72
C GLU A 499 5.38 -15.51 -17.96
N LEU A 500 5.51 -16.12 -19.15
CA LEU A 500 5.31 -15.52 -20.46
C LEU A 500 3.93 -15.94 -20.99
N ASP A 501 3.05 -14.96 -21.23
CA ASP A 501 1.75 -15.14 -21.87
C ASP A 501 1.78 -14.52 -23.29
N THR A 502 1.92 -15.36 -24.31
CA THR A 502 1.89 -14.94 -25.71
C THR A 502 1.35 -16.04 -26.62
N ASP A 503 0.58 -15.63 -27.63
CA ASP A 503 0.12 -16.45 -28.74
C ASP A 503 1.12 -16.49 -29.92
N SER A 504 2.23 -15.72 -29.83
CA SER A 504 3.23 -15.61 -30.88
C SER A 504 3.91 -16.94 -31.18
N SER A 505 3.97 -17.30 -32.47
CA SER A 505 4.79 -18.41 -32.96
C SER A 505 6.29 -18.17 -32.75
N MET A 506 6.69 -16.91 -32.51
CA MET A 506 8.07 -16.49 -32.22
C MET A 506 8.37 -16.44 -30.71
N LYS A 507 7.56 -17.05 -29.84
CA LYS A 507 7.82 -17.09 -28.39
C LYS A 507 9.19 -17.62 -27.99
N LYS A 508 9.80 -18.46 -28.85
CA LYS A 508 11.17 -18.98 -28.68
C LYS A 508 12.27 -17.96 -28.98
N LEU A 509 11.94 -16.79 -29.50
CA LEU A 509 12.88 -15.70 -29.73
C LEU A 509 12.76 -14.61 -28.64
N ILE A 510 11.82 -14.79 -27.70
CA ILE A 510 11.58 -13.87 -26.60
C ILE A 510 12.55 -14.18 -25.48
N ASN A 511 13.47 -13.28 -25.19
CA ASN A 511 14.41 -13.39 -24.08
C ASN A 511 13.97 -12.46 -22.95
N MET A 512 14.69 -12.40 -21.83
CA MET A 512 14.38 -11.49 -20.75
C MET A 512 15.63 -11.09 -19.98
N GLU A 513 15.73 -9.81 -19.66
CA GLU A 513 16.77 -9.27 -18.80
C GLU A 513 16.15 -8.67 -17.53
N ILE A 514 16.64 -9.10 -16.38
CA ILE A 514 16.26 -8.55 -15.08
C ILE A 514 17.51 -7.94 -14.44
N VAL A 515 17.45 -6.67 -14.06
CA VAL A 515 18.50 -5.97 -13.31
C VAL A 515 18.01 -5.71 -11.90
N GLY A 516 18.50 -6.50 -10.95
CA GLY A 516 18.06 -6.52 -9.57
C GLY A 516 17.91 -7.95 -9.04
N ASN A 517 16.76 -8.23 -8.42
CA ASN A 517 16.56 -9.46 -7.66
C ASN A 517 15.26 -10.12 -8.12
N LEU A 518 15.29 -11.44 -8.27
CA LEU A 518 14.08 -12.24 -8.50
C LEU A 518 13.86 -13.17 -7.32
N VAL A 519 12.69 -13.06 -6.71
CA VAL A 519 12.29 -13.92 -5.59
C VAL A 519 10.94 -14.52 -5.92
N THR A 520 10.83 -15.85 -5.82
CA THR A 520 9.56 -16.51 -6.07
C THR A 520 9.37 -17.76 -5.22
N ASP A 521 8.12 -17.98 -4.82
CA ASP A 521 7.75 -19.22 -4.14
C ASP A 521 7.49 -20.37 -5.11
N TYR A 522 7.11 -20.06 -6.36
CA TYR A 522 6.73 -21.03 -7.37
C TYR A 522 7.49 -20.77 -8.68
N PHE A 523 8.42 -21.68 -9.03
CA PHE A 523 9.24 -21.55 -10.22
C PHE A 523 9.01 -22.67 -11.25
N ASP A 524 8.48 -22.30 -12.42
CA ASP A 524 8.40 -23.17 -13.61
C ASP A 524 9.03 -22.48 -14.82
N ARG A 525 10.28 -22.86 -15.12
CA ARG A 525 11.07 -22.30 -16.22
C ARG A 525 10.45 -22.53 -17.60
N ARG A 526 9.61 -23.57 -17.76
CA ARG A 526 8.96 -23.91 -19.03
C ARG A 526 7.91 -22.88 -19.42
N ARG A 527 7.45 -22.09 -18.46
CA ARG A 527 6.50 -20.99 -18.63
C ARG A 527 7.19 -19.64 -18.79
N MET A 528 8.51 -19.56 -18.63
CA MET A 528 9.26 -18.32 -18.78
C MET A 528 9.66 -18.07 -20.25
N PRO A 529 10.12 -16.85 -20.58
CA PRO A 529 10.79 -16.55 -21.84
C PRO A 529 11.94 -17.51 -22.15
N ASN A 530 12.31 -17.53 -23.42
CA ASN A 530 13.25 -18.46 -23.98
C ASN A 530 14.64 -18.38 -23.33
N ASP A 531 15.18 -17.17 -23.12
CA ASP A 531 16.31 -16.93 -22.21
C ASP A 531 15.91 -16.00 -21.07
N VAL A 532 16.52 -16.22 -19.89
CA VAL A 532 16.40 -15.29 -18.76
C VAL A 532 17.78 -15.01 -18.20
N ASN A 533 18.16 -13.73 -18.14
CA ASN A 533 19.40 -13.26 -17.56
C ASN A 533 19.12 -12.32 -16.40
N ILE A 534 19.56 -12.70 -15.20
CA ILE A 534 19.42 -11.91 -13.98
C ILE A 534 20.79 -11.34 -13.60
N LYS A 535 20.89 -10.02 -13.56
CA LYS A 535 22.07 -9.29 -13.08
C LYS A 535 21.75 -8.73 -11.71
N TYR A 536 22.38 -9.27 -10.68
CA TYR A 536 22.18 -8.80 -9.32
C TYR A 536 22.55 -7.31 -9.19
N PHE A 537 21.68 -6.57 -8.51
CA PHE A 537 21.90 -5.17 -8.16
C PHE A 537 21.37 -4.92 -6.76
N ASN A 538 22.20 -4.34 -5.89
CA ASN A 538 21.86 -4.11 -4.49
C ASN A 538 20.91 -2.90 -4.33
N TRP A 539 19.63 -3.08 -4.71
CA TRP A 539 18.62 -2.03 -4.55
C TRP A 539 18.35 -1.67 -3.09
N GLN A 540 18.64 -2.59 -2.15
CA GLN A 540 18.53 -2.34 -0.72
C GLN A 540 19.46 -1.22 -0.24
N GLU A 541 20.68 -1.16 -0.77
CA GLU A 541 21.62 -0.06 -0.46
C GLU A 541 21.01 1.29 -0.86
N ILE A 542 20.34 1.36 -2.00
CA ILE A 542 19.72 2.59 -2.50
C ILE A 542 18.48 2.97 -1.69
N LEU A 543 17.64 1.98 -1.37
CA LEU A 543 16.49 2.18 -0.50
C LEU A 543 16.92 2.67 0.89
N SER A 544 18.04 2.19 1.44
CA SER A 544 18.55 2.66 2.74
C SER A 544 18.89 4.16 2.79
N GLN A 545 19.08 4.80 1.63
CA GLN A 545 19.37 6.22 1.49
C GLN A 545 18.10 7.08 1.34
N SER A 546 16.92 6.48 1.43
CA SER A 546 15.64 7.19 1.39
C SER A 546 15.33 7.87 2.72
N SER A 547 14.51 8.92 2.69
CA SER A 547 13.90 9.51 3.89
C SER A 547 12.90 8.57 4.57
N TYR A 548 12.44 7.55 3.84
CA TYR A 548 11.73 6.39 4.37
C TYR A 548 12.74 5.29 4.75
N ASP A 549 12.72 4.81 5.98
CA ASP A 549 13.65 3.77 6.44
C ASP A 549 13.22 2.39 5.94
N TYR A 550 13.79 1.97 4.82
CA TYR A 550 13.59 0.63 4.26
C TYR A 550 14.64 -0.38 4.75
N SER A 551 15.50 -0.02 5.71
CA SER A 551 16.63 -0.84 6.18
C SER A 551 16.26 -1.82 7.29
N ILE A 552 17.00 -2.94 7.39
CA ILE A 552 16.57 -4.17 8.10
C ILE A 552 17.32 -4.42 9.43
N ASP A 553 18.40 -3.70 9.77
CA ASP A 553 19.31 -4.09 10.86
C ASP A 553 19.42 -3.10 12.03
N LYS A 554 18.31 -2.57 12.55
CA LYS A 554 18.35 -1.78 13.80
C LYS A 554 17.40 -2.32 14.85
N GLU A 555 17.89 -2.48 16.08
CA GLU A 555 17.04 -2.69 17.25
C GLU A 555 16.00 -1.56 17.33
N PRO A 556 14.70 -1.89 17.43
CA PRO A 556 13.64 -0.91 17.41
C PRO A 556 13.75 0.02 18.62
N LYS A 557 13.95 1.32 18.35
CA LYS A 557 13.78 2.38 19.35
C LYS A 557 12.41 3.01 19.15
N TYR A 558 11.55 2.87 20.16
CA TYR A 558 10.21 3.43 20.16
C TYR A 558 10.28 4.96 20.30
N SER A 559 9.46 5.67 19.53
CA SER A 559 9.31 7.12 19.64
C SER A 559 8.27 7.49 20.70
N ASP A 560 8.45 8.65 21.33
CA ASP A 560 7.50 9.22 22.28
C ASP A 560 6.32 9.93 21.57
N LYS A 561 5.82 9.43 20.42
CA LYS A 561 4.74 10.09 19.65
C LYS A 561 3.60 9.12 19.31
N TYR A 562 2.36 9.56 19.50
CA TYR A 562 1.14 8.74 19.41
C TYR A 562 0.14 9.34 18.42
N GLU A 563 -0.47 8.53 17.55
CA GLU A 563 -1.56 8.97 16.67
C GLU A 563 -2.92 8.55 17.22
N VAL A 564 -3.88 9.48 17.24
CA VAL A 564 -5.25 9.24 17.74
C VAL A 564 -6.23 9.19 16.57
N SER A 565 -6.81 8.02 16.34
CA SER A 565 -7.95 7.87 15.43
C SER A 565 -9.27 8.00 16.18
N ILE A 566 -10.14 8.92 15.72
CA ILE A 566 -11.46 9.19 16.31
C ILE A 566 -12.53 8.51 15.44
N LEU A 567 -13.14 7.44 15.93
CA LEU A 567 -14.34 6.85 15.31
C LEU A 567 -15.57 7.67 15.74
N LYS A 568 -16.35 8.17 14.76
CA LYS A 568 -17.55 8.96 15.00
C LYS A 568 -18.74 8.04 15.28
N ASP A 569 -19.22 8.05 16.52
CA ASP A 569 -20.63 7.75 16.83
C ASP A 569 -21.25 8.93 17.57
N PHE A 570 -22.41 9.40 17.09
CA PHE A 570 -23.20 10.44 17.74
C PHE A 570 -24.09 9.78 18.80
N LEU A 571 -23.84 10.03 20.09
CA LEU A 571 -24.62 9.42 21.18
C LEU A 571 -25.11 10.47 22.19
N SER A 572 -26.39 10.84 22.03
CA SER A 572 -27.32 11.51 22.96
C SER A 572 -27.14 13.00 23.29
N TRP A 573 -28.27 13.72 23.36
CA TRP A 573 -28.41 15.05 23.99
C TRP A 573 -29.20 14.91 25.31
N ARG A 574 -28.92 15.77 26.31
CA ARG A 574 -29.73 15.88 27.53
C ARG A 574 -29.76 17.32 28.04
N GLU A 575 -30.94 17.91 28.18
CA GLU A 575 -31.12 19.12 28.99
C GLU A 575 -30.93 18.76 30.46
N VAL A 576 -30.13 19.54 31.20
CA VAL A 576 -29.88 19.32 32.63
C VAL A 576 -30.29 20.57 33.38
N ASP A 577 -31.18 20.43 34.37
CA ASP A 577 -31.52 21.51 35.29
C ASP A 577 -30.29 21.88 36.12
N ALA A 578 -30.04 23.18 36.26
CA ALA A 578 -28.93 23.70 37.04
C ALA A 578 -29.14 23.33 38.52
N THR A 579 -28.32 22.42 39.05
CA THR A 579 -28.10 22.36 40.50
C THR A 579 -27.27 23.57 40.92
N LEU A 580 -27.85 24.37 41.82
CA LEU A 580 -27.20 25.49 42.50
C LEU A 580 -25.81 25.16 43.03
#